data_AF-A0A538FDL4-F1
#
_entry.id   AF-A0A538FDL4-F1
#
_cell.length_a   1.000
_cell.length_b   1.000
_cell.length_c   1.000
_cell.angle_alpha   90.00
_cell.angle_beta   90.00
_cell.angle_gamma   90.00
#
_symmetry.space_group_name_H-M   'P 1'
#
loop_
_entity.id
_entity.type
_entity.pdbx_description
1 polymer ?
#
loop_
_entity_poly.entity_id
_entity_poly.type
_entity_poly.pdbx_seq_one_letter_code
_entity_poly.pdbx_strand_id
1 'polypeptide(L)'
;MPPDQLNVPHVMQASGGGSGIAYVSFFSSADPRGYAEYLRTFSATRGWLGAPVQVSPEFGDTSVWPGDTFGISTLSPGHVVLSWGSATPSSGKKSDIFAANVAVSAH
;
A
#
# COMPACT_ATOMS: atom_id res chain seq x y z
N MET A 1 -11.10 -11.39 6.08
CA MET A 1 -10.40 -11.64 4.81
C MET A 1 -9.33 -10.57 4.65
N PRO A 2 -8.15 -10.90 4.11
CA PRO A 2 -7.16 -9.89 3.72
C PRO A 2 -7.81 -8.82 2.81
N PRO A 3 -7.50 -7.52 2.99
CA PRO A 3 -8.05 -6.45 2.18
C PRO A 3 -7.91 -6.67 0.66
N ASP A 4 -6.81 -7.28 0.21
CA ASP A 4 -6.52 -7.60 -1.19
C ASP A 4 -7.37 -8.74 -1.80
N GLN A 5 -8.27 -9.36 -1.03
CA GLN A 5 -9.11 -10.47 -1.50
C GLN A 5 -10.60 -10.11 -1.62
N LEU A 6 -10.99 -8.87 -1.32
CA LEU A 6 -12.37 -8.42 -1.40
C LEU A 6 -12.69 -7.87 -2.79
N ASN A 7 -13.95 -8.03 -3.22
CA ASN A 7 -14.44 -7.54 -4.51
C ASN A 7 -14.71 -6.02 -4.46
N VAL A 8 -13.62 -5.26 -4.35
CA VAL A 8 -13.59 -3.80 -4.33
C VAL A 8 -12.46 -3.32 -5.24
N PRO A 9 -12.45 -2.05 -5.67
CA PRO A 9 -11.32 -1.50 -6.41
C PRO A 9 -10.01 -1.58 -5.62
N HIS A 10 -8.96 -2.05 -6.28
CA HIS A 10 -7.59 -2.01 -5.79
C HIS A 10 -6.70 -1.40 -6.86
N VAL A 11 -5.86 -0.43 -6.49
CA VAL A 11 -4.73 -0.02 -7.34
C VAL A 11 -3.51 -0.75 -6.81
N MET A 12 -2.82 -1.51 -7.66
CA MET A 12 -1.68 -2.33 -7.25
C MET A 12 -0.43 -1.93 -8.03
N GLN A 13 0.69 -1.88 -7.32
CA GLN A 13 2.01 -1.71 -7.90
C GLN A 13 3.00 -2.63 -7.18
N ALA A 14 4.07 -2.99 -7.87
CA ALA A 14 5.11 -3.82 -7.32
C ALA A 14 6.47 -3.18 -7.54
N SER A 15 7.37 -3.37 -6.57
CA SER A 15 8.79 -3.10 -6.74
C SER A 15 9.61 -4.34 -6.40
N GLY A 16 10.77 -4.47 -7.06
CA GLY A 16 11.65 -5.61 -6.87
C GLY A 16 12.36 -5.57 -5.52
N GLY A 17 12.43 -6.70 -4.82
CA GLY A 17 13.27 -6.86 -3.63
C GLY A 17 14.54 -7.64 -3.95
N GLY A 18 14.88 -8.58 -3.05
CA GLY A 18 15.89 -9.61 -3.35
C GLY A 18 15.42 -10.61 -4.42
N SER A 19 16.31 -11.52 -4.82
CA SER A 19 15.98 -12.54 -5.83
C SER A 19 14.70 -13.31 -5.48
N GLY A 20 13.73 -13.30 -6.40
CA GLY A 20 12.44 -13.97 -6.23
C GLY A 20 11.48 -13.29 -5.23
N ILE A 21 11.77 -12.06 -4.80
CA ILE A 21 10.93 -11.27 -3.89
C ILE A 21 10.38 -10.03 -4.60
N ALA A 22 9.09 -9.79 -4.41
CA ALA A 22 8.43 -8.54 -4.78
C ALA A 22 7.76 -7.91 -3.55
N TYR A 23 7.87 -6.60 -3.44
CA TYR A 23 7.08 -5.81 -2.52
C TYR A 23 5.85 -5.32 -3.27
N VAL A 24 4.67 -5.79 -2.87
CA VAL A 24 3.41 -5.44 -3.51
C VAL A 24 2.71 -4.41 -2.63
N SER A 25 2.61 -3.20 -3.17
CA SER A 25 1.79 -2.14 -2.60
C SER A 25 0.41 -2.22 -3.24
N PHE A 26 -0.62 -2.02 -2.42
CA PHE A 26 -1.98 -1.93 -2.91
C PHE A 26 -2.80 -0.93 -2.13
N PHE A 27 -3.50 -0.09 -2.87
CA PHE A 27 -4.40 0.92 -2.34
C PHE A 27 -5.84 0.43 -2.47
N SER A 28 -6.58 0.37 -1.35
CA SER A 28 -7.84 -0.37 -1.29
C SER A 28 -8.89 0.28 -0.39
N SER A 29 -10.15 0.24 -0.83
CA SER A 29 -11.33 0.61 -0.02
C SER A 29 -12.03 -0.60 0.64
N ALA A 30 -11.30 -1.71 0.81
CA ALA A 30 -11.88 -2.94 1.35
C ALA A 30 -12.32 -2.81 2.83
N ASP A 31 -11.77 -1.83 3.55
CA ASP A 31 -12.20 -1.48 4.90
C ASP A 31 -13.35 -0.45 4.84
N PRO A 32 -14.45 -0.64 5.59
CA PRO A 32 -15.57 0.30 5.59
C PRO A 32 -15.21 1.71 6.10
N ARG A 33 -14.07 1.87 6.79
CA ARG A 33 -13.55 3.18 7.20
C ARG A 33 -12.99 4.00 6.03
N GLY A 34 -12.65 3.32 4.92
CA GLY A 34 -12.34 3.95 3.64
C GLY A 34 -11.08 3.44 2.98
N TYR A 35 -10.48 4.28 2.15
CA TYR A 35 -9.28 3.91 1.40
C TYR A 35 -8.03 3.86 2.29
N ALA A 36 -7.19 2.84 2.12
CA ALA A 36 -5.90 2.77 2.81
C ALA A 36 -4.80 2.18 1.93
N GLU A 37 -3.57 2.61 2.22
CA GLU A 37 -2.35 2.10 1.59
C GLU A 37 -1.86 0.88 2.36
N TYR A 38 -1.61 -0.23 1.65
CA TYR A 38 -1.11 -1.46 2.23
C TYR A 38 0.14 -1.95 1.51
N LEU A 39 1.02 -2.62 2.27
CA LEU A 39 2.21 -3.29 1.76
C LEU A 39 2.17 -4.77 2.12
N ARG A 40 2.53 -5.63 1.17
CA ARG A 40 2.65 -7.07 1.39
C ARG A 40 3.81 -7.66 0.58
N THR A 41 4.56 -8.57 1.20
CA THR A 41 5.68 -9.25 0.53
C THR A 41 5.21 -10.49 -0.20
N PHE A 42 5.59 -10.62 -1.47
CA PHE A 42 5.37 -11.79 -2.31
C PHE A 42 6.69 -12.48 -2.63
N SER A 43 6.67 -13.81 -2.62
CA SER A 43 7.75 -14.67 -3.08
C SER A 43 7.29 -15.46 -4.30
N ALA A 44 8.12 -15.50 -5.34
CA ALA A 44 7.86 -16.31 -6.53
C ALA A 44 7.68 -17.81 -6.24
N THR A 45 8.26 -18.32 -5.15
CA THR A 45 8.21 -19.74 -4.78
C THR A 45 7.27 -20.04 -3.62
N ARG A 46 7.10 -19.10 -2.68
CA ARG A 46 6.29 -19.29 -1.46
C ARG A 46 4.96 -18.53 -1.48
N GLY A 47 4.73 -17.68 -2.48
CA GLY A 47 3.56 -16.80 -2.53
C GLY A 47 3.64 -15.69 -1.48
N TRP A 48 2.50 -15.30 -0.89
CA TRP A 48 2.45 -14.26 0.13
C TRP A 48 3.15 -14.67 1.42
N LEU A 49 4.14 -13.88 1.86
CA LEU A 49 4.99 -14.22 3.01
C LEU A 49 4.44 -13.74 4.36
N GLY A 50 3.37 -12.95 4.35
CA GLY A 50 2.75 -12.41 5.56
C GLY A 50 1.38 -11.82 5.30
N ALA A 51 0.76 -11.27 6.34
CA ALA A 51 -0.44 -10.45 6.19
C ALA A 51 -0.08 -9.08 5.58
N PRO A 52 -1.01 -8.42 4.88
CA PRO A 52 -0.83 -7.02 4.51
C PRO A 52 -0.65 -6.13 5.75
N VAL A 53 0.23 -5.15 5.63
CA VAL A 53 0.45 -4.12 6.65
C VAL A 53 -0.06 -2.79 6.12
N GLN A 54 -0.89 -2.10 6.89
CA GLN A 54 -1.33 -0.75 6.55
C GLN A 54 -0.15 0.23 6.72
N VAL A 55 0.17 0.97 5.66
CA VAL A 55 1.22 2.00 5.63
C VAL A 55 0.62 3.38 5.86
N SER A 56 -0.56 3.66 5.32
CA SER A 56 -1.24 4.93 5.59
C SER A 56 -1.64 4.99 7.08
N PRO A 57 -1.38 6.10 7.79
CA PRO A 57 -1.73 6.20 9.21
C PRO A 57 -3.25 6.28 9.44
N GLU A 58 -4.01 6.63 8.39
CA GLU A 58 -5.45 6.83 8.44
C GLU A 58 -6.14 6.27 7.18
N PHE A 59 -7.47 6.20 7.26
CA PHE A 59 -8.35 5.86 6.15
C PHE A 59 -8.81 7.14 5.42
N GLY A 60 -8.79 7.11 4.10
CA GLY A 60 -9.27 8.16 3.21
C GLY A 60 -10.76 8.08 2.92
N ASP A 61 -11.37 9.22 2.60
CA ASP A 61 -12.74 9.40 2.15
C ASP A 61 -12.98 8.61 0.85
N THR A 62 -13.96 7.71 0.88
CA THR A 62 -14.30 6.84 -0.26
C THR A 62 -14.92 7.58 -1.44
N SER A 63 -15.36 8.83 -1.26
CA SER A 63 -15.93 9.66 -2.33
C SER A 63 -14.87 10.31 -3.23
N VAL A 64 -13.60 10.23 -2.86
CA VAL A 64 -12.48 10.85 -3.60
C VAL A 64 -11.52 9.75 -4.03
N TRP A 65 -11.35 9.58 -5.33
CA TRP A 65 -10.38 8.65 -5.88
C TRP A 65 -8.96 9.25 -5.81
N PRO A 66 -7.99 8.61 -5.11
CA PRO A 66 -6.66 9.19 -4.92
C PRO A 66 -5.58 8.57 -5.81
N GLY A 67 -5.98 7.73 -6.78
CA GLY A 67 -5.10 6.84 -7.53
C GLY A 67 -3.98 7.52 -8.34
N ASP A 68 -4.06 8.83 -8.58
CA ASP A 68 -3.09 9.58 -9.39
C ASP A 68 -1.72 9.76 -8.71
N THR A 69 -1.61 9.42 -7.42
CA THR A 69 -0.44 9.71 -6.57
C THR A 69 0.12 8.46 -5.88
N PHE A 70 -0.34 7.30 -6.35
CA PHE A 70 0.05 5.98 -5.88
C PHE A 70 1.38 5.52 -6.49
N GLY A 71 2.33 5.18 -5.64
CA GLY A 71 3.71 4.89 -6.02
C GLY A 71 4.39 3.90 -5.08
N ILE A 72 5.25 3.03 -5.61
CA ILE A 72 6.22 2.25 -4.83
C ILE A 72 7.58 2.24 -5.52
N SER A 73 8.65 2.35 -4.74
CA SER A 73 10.03 2.23 -5.23
C SER A 73 10.94 1.58 -4.19
N THR A 74 11.75 0.61 -4.62
CA THR A 74 12.80 0.02 -3.78
C THR A 74 14.01 0.93 -3.73
N LEU A 75 14.40 1.34 -2.52
CA LEU A 75 15.65 2.09 -2.28
C LEU A 75 16.85 1.16 -2.14
N SER A 76 16.64 0.05 -1.45
CA SER A 76 17.61 -1.03 -1.24
C SER A 76 16.85 -2.31 -0.84
N PRO A 77 17.48 -3.49 -0.87
CA PRO A 77 16.83 -4.70 -0.39
C PRO A 77 16.30 -4.51 1.05
N GLY A 78 15.01 -4.76 1.25
CA GLY A 78 14.33 -4.55 2.55
C GLY A 78 13.86 -3.13 2.81
N HIS A 79 14.07 -2.17 1.90
CA HIS A 79 13.64 -0.78 2.08
C HIS A 79 12.88 -0.26 0.85
N VAL A 80 11.64 0.13 1.06
CA VAL A 80 10.78 0.70 0.02
C VAL A 80 10.23 2.07 0.44
N VAL A 81 9.97 2.92 -0.54
CA VAL A 81 9.20 4.15 -0.38
C VAL A 81 7.87 3.95 -1.07
N LEU A 82 6.80 4.32 -0.39
CA LEU A 82 5.45 4.34 -0.92
C LEU A 82 4.95 5.78 -0.96
N SER A 83 4.12 6.11 -1.94
CA SER A 83 3.33 7.33 -1.97
C SER A 83 1.86 7.04 -2.21
N TRP A 84 0.98 7.87 -1.66
CA TRP A 84 -0.47 7.79 -1.85
C TRP A 84 -1.11 9.15 -1.64
N GLY A 85 -2.33 9.33 -2.17
CA GLY A 85 -3.12 10.53 -1.97
C GLY A 85 -3.98 10.40 -0.71
N SER A 86 -4.10 11.47 0.07
CA SER A 86 -4.97 11.45 1.26
C SER A 86 -6.25 12.24 1.03
N ALA A 87 -7.29 11.54 0.61
CA ALA A 87 -8.63 11.99 0.93
C ALA A 87 -8.94 11.86 2.45
N THR A 88 -7.97 11.90 3.36
CA THR A 88 -8.13 11.57 4.78
C THR A 88 -8.76 12.73 5.57
N PRO A 89 -9.46 12.42 6.68
CA PRO A 89 -10.25 13.44 7.39
C PRO A 89 -9.50 14.24 8.46
N SER A 90 -8.24 13.96 8.82
CA SER A 90 -7.62 14.59 10.00
C SER A 90 -7.05 16.01 9.83
N SER A 91 -6.76 16.47 8.61
CA SER A 91 -6.08 17.76 8.38
C SER A 91 -6.94 18.81 7.66
N GLY A 92 -8.15 18.47 7.22
CA GLY A 92 -9.01 19.36 6.44
C GLY A 92 -8.53 19.61 5.00
N LYS A 93 -7.36 19.10 4.61
CA LYS A 93 -6.85 19.15 3.24
C LYS A 93 -7.16 17.83 2.54
N LYS A 94 -8.28 17.81 1.80
CA LYS A 94 -8.74 16.64 1.04
C LYS A 94 -7.81 16.21 -0.12
N SER A 95 -6.80 17.02 -0.45
CA SER A 95 -5.96 16.83 -1.64
C SER A 95 -4.49 17.08 -1.30
N ASP A 96 -3.92 16.16 -0.51
CA ASP A 96 -2.48 16.13 -0.20
C ASP A 96 -1.88 14.78 -0.67
N ILE A 97 -0.56 14.78 -0.93
CA ILE A 97 0.22 13.58 -1.28
C ILE A 97 1.11 13.23 -0.10
N PHE A 98 1.11 11.97 0.28
CA PHE A 98 1.87 11.43 1.40
C PHE A 98 2.89 10.43 0.89
N ALA A 99 3.93 10.24 1.69
CA ALA A 99 4.90 9.20 1.45
C ALA A 99 5.40 8.62 2.77
N ALA A 100 5.82 7.37 2.73
CA ALA A 100 6.47 6.70 3.86
C ALA A 100 7.61 5.81 3.37
N ASN A 101 8.71 5.84 4.13
CA ASN A 101 9.80 4.89 4.00
C ASN A 101 9.51 3.70 4.92
N VAL A 102 9.45 2.50 4.36
CA VAL A 102 9.12 1.27 5.09
C VAL A 102 10.31 0.31 5.04
N ALA A 103 10.73 -0.16 6.21
CA ALA A 103 11.65 -1.27 6.35
C ALA A 103 10.84 -2.59 6.40
N VAL A 104 11.13 -3.49 5.47
CA VAL A 104 10.49 -4.80 5.36
C VAL A 104 11.42 -5.84 5.95
N SER A 105 10.97 -6.55 6.98
CA SER A 105 11.75 -7.65 7.56
C SER A 105 11.91 -8.78 6.53
N ALA A 106 13.12 -9.32 6.43
CA ALA A 106 13.36 -10.49 5.59
C ALA A 106 12.67 -11.74 6.18
N HIS A 107 12.01 -12.52 5.31
CA HIS A 107 11.28 -13.77 5.63
C HIS A 107 11.91 -14.98 4.95
#